data_AF-A0A370BSW6-F1
#
_entry.id   AF-A0A370BSW6-F1
#
_cell.length_a   1.000
_cell.length_b   1.000
_cell.length_c   1.000
_cell.angle_alpha   90.00
_cell.angle_beta   90.00
_cell.angle_gamma   90.00
#
_symmetry.space_group_name_H-M   'P 1'
#
loop_
_entity.id
_entity.type
_entity.pdbx_description
1 polymer ?
#
loop_
_entity_poly.entity_id
_entity_poly.type
_entity_poly.pdbx_seq_one_letter_code
_entity_poly.pdbx_strand_id
1 'polypeptide(L)'
;MANETLSGYCPTPFLQESLFPSKGGFIDGRFCEELTTEHGKVSCCLPCPLAEWTYGEKLISQTKVASWLGVATLPLCIFLLVSFAVLPPKWTHRHYLSICFTLGICCMEIAFIIPLGVKPEQCYNHITPNDMHTDLSCAWTGALLLLGGWVCVTFSFIRTLAFHLQVCWEIMLGPKFMWTALILGWGIPAVGLTEMLILTGVSYRFGTVCHINVHDSNKDYWAPVVAFGGASLFLQFATLVYCIYVYVKSLYDEETSTTSSGLPSYSASVRTVTARQAYRRIRRVLQLQWRGVALVLVILTNVIFFAVVFIKMDNHLTSTVANMKLATPWLTCLVETQGNIQKCASEAEAIVPNKATLLAVLILLATVGFWNFVLYARPSIFAGWAEFFRARVTPPHEFVSVDARRTPDPRAYEMISGSSLPPYKTPEPVVRSPSPARTMGARSPEATGGQHYGREARYVRPSMSFSSPRPPSATQGGPEREWDPESTFAKSHSQKGSI
;
A
#
# COMPACT_ATOMS: atom_id res chain seq x y z
N MET A 1 48.86 -2.68 23.59
CA MET A 1 49.01 -3.68 24.67
C MET A 1 49.25 -5.04 24.02
N ALA A 2 50.11 -5.85 24.62
CA ALA A 2 50.93 -6.89 23.99
C ALA A 2 50.17 -8.03 23.30
N ASN A 3 50.79 -8.52 22.22
CA ASN A 3 50.30 -9.46 21.22
C ASN A 3 50.70 -10.91 21.55
N GLU A 4 50.62 -11.31 22.83
CA GLU A 4 50.96 -12.67 23.26
C GLU A 4 49.68 -13.51 23.48
N THR A 5 49.34 -14.19 22.39
CA THR A 5 48.65 -15.49 22.23
C THR A 5 47.15 -15.63 22.56
N LEU A 6 46.30 -14.67 22.15
CA LEU A 6 44.85 -14.94 22.00
C LEU A 6 44.55 -16.09 21.00
N SER A 7 45.51 -16.41 20.13
CA SER A 7 45.48 -17.59 19.27
C SER A 7 45.70 -18.90 20.03
N GLY A 8 46.34 -18.88 21.19
CA GLY A 8 46.67 -20.09 21.95
C GLY A 8 47.34 -21.15 21.08
N TYR A 9 46.71 -22.32 20.96
CA TYR A 9 47.14 -23.44 20.11
C TYR A 9 46.53 -23.45 18.70
N CYS A 10 45.73 -22.44 18.35
CA CYS A 10 45.12 -22.32 17.02
C CYS A 10 46.08 -21.67 16.02
N PRO A 11 46.08 -22.12 14.75
CA PRO A 11 46.87 -21.47 13.72
C PRO A 11 46.35 -20.06 13.44
N THR A 12 47.24 -19.11 13.20
CA THR A 12 46.87 -17.75 12.75
C THR A 12 46.06 -17.82 11.44
N PRO A 13 44.95 -17.08 11.29
CA PRO A 13 44.43 -15.99 12.14
C PRO A 13 43.38 -16.42 13.20
N PHE A 14 43.20 -17.72 13.43
CA PHE A 14 42.18 -18.22 14.35
C PHE A 14 42.55 -17.97 15.82
N LEU A 15 41.51 -17.85 16.63
CA LEU A 15 41.60 -17.55 18.07
C LEU A 15 41.06 -18.73 18.87
N GLN A 16 41.73 -19.08 19.98
CA GLN A 16 41.33 -20.22 20.79
C GLN A 16 40.13 -19.86 21.66
N GLU A 17 39.03 -20.62 21.53
CA GLU A 17 37.76 -20.30 22.16
C GLU A 17 37.85 -20.23 23.69
N SER A 18 38.60 -21.14 24.31
CA SER A 18 38.71 -21.25 25.77
C SER A 18 39.38 -20.05 26.45
N LEU A 19 40.00 -19.15 25.66
CA LEU A 19 40.58 -17.91 26.16
C LEU A 19 39.55 -16.78 26.28
N PHE A 20 38.31 -17.00 25.83
CA PHE A 20 37.24 -16.02 25.86
C PHE A 20 36.13 -16.41 26.84
N PRO A 21 35.40 -15.44 27.43
CA PRO A 21 34.32 -15.72 28.35
C PRO A 21 33.22 -16.59 27.73
N SER A 22 32.66 -17.52 28.49
CA SER A 22 31.52 -18.36 28.09
C SER A 22 30.15 -17.69 28.30
N LYS A 23 30.13 -16.39 28.60
CA LYS A 23 28.92 -15.58 28.80
C LYS A 23 29.10 -14.19 28.18
N GLY A 24 28.01 -13.62 27.68
CA GLY A 24 27.96 -12.29 27.07
C GLY A 24 28.06 -12.34 25.55
N GLY A 25 27.31 -11.45 24.89
CA GLY A 25 27.11 -11.45 23.44
C GLY A 25 26.36 -12.69 22.94
N PHE A 26 26.28 -12.82 21.61
CA PHE A 26 25.65 -13.97 20.98
C PHE A 26 26.68 -15.09 20.75
N ILE A 27 26.76 -16.02 21.72
CA ILE A 27 27.75 -17.11 21.72
C ILE A 27 27.55 -18.08 20.55
N ASP A 28 26.30 -18.43 20.23
CA ASP A 28 25.99 -19.29 19.08
C ASP A 28 26.32 -18.63 17.73
N GLY A 29 26.65 -17.34 17.75
CA GLY A 29 27.15 -16.59 16.59
C GLY A 29 28.66 -16.71 16.36
N ARG A 30 29.39 -17.38 17.24
CA ARG A 30 30.82 -17.65 17.05
C ARG A 30 31.01 -18.67 15.93
N PHE A 31 31.93 -18.37 15.01
CA PHE A 31 32.30 -19.30 13.95
C PHE A 31 33.52 -20.12 14.40
N CYS A 32 33.29 -21.20 15.14
CA CYS A 32 34.32 -22.05 15.74
C CYS A 32 34.23 -23.50 15.24
N GLU A 33 35.38 -24.19 15.26
CA GLU A 33 35.47 -25.63 15.02
C GLU A 33 36.51 -26.27 15.93
N GLU A 34 36.28 -27.52 16.32
CA GLU A 34 37.28 -28.32 17.04
C GLU A 34 38.35 -28.86 16.08
N LEU A 35 39.60 -28.44 16.27
CA LEU A 35 40.76 -29.01 15.59
C LEU A 35 41.52 -29.95 16.52
N THR A 36 42.05 -31.04 15.94
CA THR A 36 43.00 -31.91 16.65
C THR A 36 44.41 -31.36 16.39
N THR A 37 45.03 -30.84 17.43
CA THR A 37 46.41 -30.33 17.42
C THR A 37 47.34 -31.30 18.14
N GLU A 38 48.66 -31.06 18.07
CA GLU A 38 49.65 -31.84 18.84
C GLU A 38 49.39 -31.81 20.37
N HIS A 39 48.66 -30.80 20.84
CA HIS A 39 48.30 -30.60 22.24
C HIS A 39 46.89 -31.10 22.60
N GLY A 40 46.23 -31.83 21.70
CA GLY A 40 44.87 -32.37 21.89
C GLY A 40 43.82 -31.62 21.08
N LYS A 41 42.54 -31.83 21.44
CA LYS A 41 41.40 -31.16 20.78
C LYS A 41 41.24 -29.73 21.30
N VAL A 42 41.29 -28.75 20.40
CA VAL A 42 41.17 -27.33 20.71
C VAL A 42 40.12 -26.70 19.80
N SER A 43 39.18 -25.94 20.37
CA SER A 43 38.20 -25.16 19.59
C SER A 43 38.83 -23.85 19.12
N CYS A 44 38.84 -23.64 17.80
CA CYS A 44 39.41 -22.48 17.12
C CYS A 44 38.34 -21.71 16.38
N CYS A 45 38.28 -20.40 16.63
CA CYS A 45 37.27 -19.51 16.12
C CYS A 45 37.85 -18.47 15.16
N LEU A 46 37.07 -18.09 14.15
CA LEU A 46 37.39 -16.95 13.31
C LEU A 46 37.12 -15.63 14.08
N PRO A 47 37.97 -14.60 13.91
CA PRO A 47 37.73 -13.31 14.56
C PRO A 47 36.44 -12.62 14.11
N CYS A 48 35.79 -11.91 15.01
CA CYS A 48 34.62 -11.07 14.73
C CYS A 48 35.07 -9.73 14.12
N PRO A 49 34.35 -9.15 13.13
CA PRO A 49 33.09 -9.64 12.53
C PRO A 49 33.31 -10.60 11.34
N LEU A 50 32.54 -11.69 11.30
CA LEU A 50 32.60 -12.71 10.24
C LEU A 50 32.49 -12.12 8.82
N ALA A 51 31.64 -11.11 8.66
CA ALA A 51 31.38 -10.46 7.38
C ALA A 51 32.63 -9.80 6.76
N GLU A 52 33.56 -9.34 7.59
CA GLU A 52 34.80 -8.72 7.10
C GLU A 52 35.76 -9.77 6.55
N TRP A 53 35.80 -10.97 7.14
CA TRP A 53 36.61 -12.08 6.66
C TRP A 53 36.08 -12.71 5.37
N THR A 54 34.76 -12.67 5.15
CA THR A 54 34.13 -13.25 3.96
C THR A 54 34.05 -12.25 2.79
N TYR A 55 33.83 -10.96 3.07
CA TYR A 55 33.57 -9.96 2.03
C TYR A 55 34.63 -8.86 1.92
N GLY A 56 35.48 -8.70 2.93
CA GLY A 56 36.41 -7.59 3.10
C GLY A 56 35.73 -6.28 3.51
N GLU A 57 36.53 -5.22 3.64
CA GLU A 57 36.09 -3.87 4.04
C GLU A 57 34.98 -3.26 3.15
N LYS A 58 34.80 -3.80 1.93
CA LYS A 58 33.82 -3.30 0.96
C LYS A 58 32.36 -3.53 1.40
N LEU A 59 32.07 -4.46 2.32
CA LEU A 59 30.69 -4.64 2.80
C LEU A 59 30.25 -3.52 3.75
N ILE A 60 31.17 -3.05 4.60
CA ILE A 60 30.90 -1.95 5.54
C ILE A 60 30.59 -0.67 4.77
N SER A 61 31.31 -0.40 3.67
CA SER A 61 31.01 0.77 2.83
C SER A 61 29.66 0.65 2.10
N GLN A 62 29.27 -0.55 1.66
CA GLN A 62 27.98 -0.79 1.02
C GLN A 62 26.80 -0.64 1.99
N THR A 63 26.95 -1.07 3.24
CA THR A 63 25.92 -0.89 4.29
C THR A 63 25.65 0.59 4.57
N LYS A 64 26.68 1.44 4.49
CA LYS A 64 26.53 2.91 4.60
C LYS A 64 25.67 3.49 3.47
N VAL A 65 25.79 2.97 2.24
CA VAL A 65 24.97 3.44 1.10
C VAL A 65 23.49 3.18 1.35
N ALA A 66 23.13 1.97 1.77
CA ALA A 66 21.75 1.62 2.11
C ALA A 66 21.20 2.49 3.26
N SER A 67 22.03 2.77 4.26
CA SER A 67 21.67 3.65 5.38
C SER A 67 21.36 5.09 4.92
N TRP A 68 22.17 5.65 4.01
CA TRP A 68 21.93 6.97 3.42
C TRP A 68 20.72 7.02 2.49
N LEU A 69 20.42 5.92 1.79
CA LEU A 69 19.18 5.80 1.03
C LEU A 69 17.97 5.89 1.97
N GLY A 70 18.02 5.22 3.13
CA GLY A 70 16.98 5.33 4.16
C GLY A 70 16.78 6.76 4.66
N VAL A 71 17.87 7.52 4.86
CA VAL A 71 17.80 8.96 5.20
C VAL A 71 17.09 9.77 4.11
N ALA A 72 17.21 9.41 2.84
CA ALA A 72 16.54 10.08 1.74
C ALA A 72 15.06 9.67 1.59
N THR A 73 14.72 8.40 1.84
CA THR A 73 13.37 7.85 1.65
C THR A 73 12.44 8.04 2.86
N LEU A 74 12.97 8.06 4.08
CA LEU A 74 12.16 8.25 5.29
C LEU A 74 11.39 9.59 5.29
N PRO A 75 11.99 10.75 4.95
CA PRO A 75 11.25 12.02 4.85
C PRO A 75 10.10 11.97 3.84
N LEU A 76 10.24 11.21 2.75
CA LEU A 76 9.18 11.01 1.77
C LEU A 76 8.01 10.21 2.37
N CYS A 77 8.30 9.17 3.16
CA CYS A 77 7.28 8.41 3.88
C CYS A 77 6.61 9.24 4.98
N ILE A 78 7.38 10.03 5.73
CA ILE A 78 6.87 10.98 6.72
C ILE A 78 5.96 12.01 6.04
N PHE A 79 6.36 12.57 4.90
CA PHE A 79 5.53 13.49 4.13
C PHE A 79 4.17 12.87 3.76
N LEU A 80 4.13 11.59 3.36
CA LEU A 80 2.87 10.90 3.12
C LEU A 80 2.02 10.78 4.38
N LEU A 81 2.62 10.37 5.51
CA LEU A 81 1.89 10.24 6.78
C LEU A 81 1.34 11.58 7.27
N VAL A 82 2.15 12.65 7.19
CA VAL A 82 1.73 14.03 7.52
C VAL A 82 0.62 14.49 6.56
N SER A 83 0.76 14.20 5.27
CA SER A 83 -0.30 14.48 4.29
C SER A 83 -1.60 13.77 4.65
N PHE A 84 -1.53 12.49 5.05
CA PHE A 84 -2.69 11.73 5.49
C PHE A 84 -3.31 12.25 6.80
N ALA A 85 -2.52 12.86 7.68
CA ALA A 85 -3.02 13.44 8.93
C ALA A 85 -3.67 14.81 8.71
N VAL A 86 -3.00 15.70 7.97
CA VAL A 86 -3.35 17.13 7.85
C VAL A 86 -4.35 17.39 6.73
N LEU A 87 -4.16 16.79 5.54
CA LEU A 87 -5.00 17.11 4.39
C LEU A 87 -6.32 16.33 4.41
N PRO A 88 -7.44 16.96 3.99
CA PRO A 88 -8.73 16.29 3.90
C PRO A 88 -8.71 15.08 2.95
N PRO A 89 -9.59 14.07 3.17
CA PRO A 89 -9.70 12.89 2.32
C PRO A 89 -9.93 13.17 0.84
N LYS A 90 -10.50 14.33 0.49
CA LYS A 90 -10.72 14.77 -0.91
C LYS A 90 -9.42 14.85 -1.72
N TRP A 91 -8.29 15.17 -1.06
CA TRP A 91 -6.98 15.29 -1.70
C TRP A 91 -6.15 14.02 -1.59
N THR A 92 -6.20 13.36 -0.44
CA THR A 92 -5.34 12.23 -0.11
C THR A 92 -5.90 10.89 -0.53
N HIS A 93 -7.24 10.76 -0.59
CA HIS A 93 -7.92 9.47 -0.67
C HIS A 93 -7.37 8.47 0.35
N ARG A 94 -7.03 8.96 1.55
CA ARG A 94 -6.37 8.16 2.59
C ARG A 94 -7.18 6.90 2.91
N HIS A 95 -6.47 5.79 3.01
CA HIS A 95 -7.03 4.49 3.38
C HIS A 95 -6.21 3.91 4.53
N TYR A 96 -6.86 3.35 5.55
CA TYR A 96 -6.21 2.85 6.76
C TYR A 96 -5.13 1.81 6.46
N LEU A 97 -5.36 0.91 5.49
CA LEU A 97 -4.34 -0.06 5.04
C LEU A 97 -3.09 0.64 4.50
N SER A 98 -3.23 1.73 3.73
CA SER A 98 -2.06 2.46 3.21
C SER A 98 -1.27 3.13 4.32
N ILE A 99 -1.95 3.67 5.33
CA ILE A 99 -1.31 4.31 6.49
C ILE A 99 -0.50 3.28 7.27
N CYS A 100 -1.10 2.12 7.61
CA CYS A 100 -0.41 1.07 8.37
C CYS A 100 0.76 0.49 7.59
N PHE A 101 0.60 0.33 6.26
CA PHE A 101 1.68 -0.09 5.38
C PHE A 101 2.87 0.88 5.41
N THR A 102 2.61 2.18 5.27
CA THR A 102 3.66 3.20 5.32
C THR A 102 4.32 3.27 6.71
N LEU A 103 3.57 3.04 7.81
CA LEU A 103 4.15 2.95 9.14
C LEU A 103 5.13 1.76 9.28
N GLY A 104 4.77 0.58 8.76
CA GLY A 104 5.68 -0.57 8.74
C GLY A 104 6.97 -0.29 7.96
N ILE A 105 6.86 0.39 6.82
CA ILE A 105 8.03 0.82 6.03
C ILE A 105 8.88 1.82 6.83
N CYS A 106 8.27 2.80 7.50
CA CYS A 106 9.01 3.73 8.36
C CYS A 106 9.81 2.98 9.44
N CYS A 107 9.27 1.92 10.05
CA CYS A 107 10.02 1.10 11.00
C CYS A 107 11.28 0.49 10.35
N MET A 108 11.16 -0.07 9.14
CA MET A 108 12.32 -0.61 8.42
C MET A 108 13.36 0.47 8.10
N GLU A 109 12.94 1.63 7.62
CA GLU A 109 13.86 2.73 7.26
C GLU A 109 14.60 3.26 8.50
N ILE A 110 13.90 3.38 9.65
CA ILE A 110 14.53 3.81 10.91
C ILE A 110 15.61 2.83 11.35
N ALA A 111 15.42 1.52 11.14
CA ALA A 111 16.42 0.50 11.48
C ALA A 111 17.76 0.71 10.75
N PHE A 112 17.72 1.24 9.52
CA PHE A 112 18.93 1.59 8.76
C PHE A 112 19.54 2.94 9.14
N ILE A 113 18.75 3.85 9.72
CA ILE A 113 19.22 5.19 10.09
C ILE A 113 19.91 5.19 11.45
N ILE A 114 19.41 4.42 12.44
CA ILE A 114 19.98 4.36 13.80
C ILE A 114 21.51 4.12 13.80
N PRO A 115 22.07 3.18 13.00
CA PRO A 115 23.50 2.92 13.02
C PRO A 115 24.37 4.08 12.50
N LEU A 116 23.82 5.02 11.71
CA LEU A 116 24.56 6.20 11.26
C LEU A 116 24.88 7.15 12.42
N GLY A 117 23.97 7.24 13.39
CA GLY A 117 24.13 8.07 14.58
C GLY A 117 24.95 7.38 15.67
N VAL A 118 24.65 6.12 15.96
CA VAL A 118 25.24 5.40 17.10
C VAL A 118 26.62 4.81 16.77
N LYS A 119 26.86 4.39 15.52
CA LYS A 119 28.08 3.67 15.08
C LYS A 119 28.42 2.51 16.03
N PRO A 120 27.54 1.49 16.13
CA PRO A 120 27.67 0.45 17.14
C PRO A 120 28.91 -0.41 16.94
N GLU A 121 29.50 -0.86 18.04
CA GLU A 121 30.53 -1.91 18.03
C GLU A 121 29.85 -3.27 17.77
N GLN A 122 30.18 -3.91 16.65
CA GLN A 122 29.53 -5.14 16.22
C GLN A 122 29.90 -6.35 17.08
N CYS A 123 31.04 -6.29 17.76
CA CYS A 123 31.65 -7.41 18.48
C CYS A 123 31.72 -7.11 19.98
N TYR A 124 31.24 -8.05 20.80
CA TYR A 124 31.38 -7.99 22.26
C TYR A 124 32.83 -8.27 22.70
N ASN A 125 33.48 -9.20 22.00
CA ASN A 125 34.91 -9.51 22.13
C ASN A 125 35.47 -9.98 20.78
N HIS A 126 36.75 -10.37 20.72
CA HIS A 126 37.41 -10.73 19.46
C HIS A 126 36.79 -11.90 18.69
N ILE A 127 35.94 -12.74 19.30
CA ILE A 127 35.27 -13.86 18.61
C ILE A 127 33.74 -13.80 18.67
N THR A 128 33.15 -13.01 19.58
CA THR A 128 31.71 -13.03 19.88
C THR A 128 31.03 -11.76 19.39
N PRO A 129 29.99 -11.86 18.53
CA PRO A 129 29.19 -10.70 18.13
C PRO A 129 28.31 -10.17 19.28
N ASN A 130 28.02 -8.87 19.26
CA ASN A 130 27.05 -8.27 20.17
C ASN A 130 25.62 -8.70 19.79
N ASP A 131 24.77 -8.80 20.81
CA ASP A 131 23.37 -9.23 20.70
C ASP A 131 22.42 -8.16 21.27
N MET A 132 21.12 -8.45 21.24
CA MET A 132 20.12 -7.52 21.79
C MET A 132 20.26 -7.24 23.29
N HIS A 133 20.95 -8.11 24.03
CA HIS A 133 21.11 -8.02 25.48
C HIS A 133 22.36 -7.23 25.86
N THR A 134 23.40 -7.26 25.02
CA THR A 134 24.64 -6.50 25.23
C THR A 134 24.66 -5.15 24.54
N ASP A 135 23.89 -4.95 23.47
CA ASP A 135 23.79 -3.67 22.77
C ASP A 135 22.32 -3.27 22.47
N LEU A 136 21.92 -2.09 22.94
CA LEU A 136 20.56 -1.57 22.74
C LEU A 136 20.32 -1.12 21.29
N SER A 137 21.36 -0.65 20.60
CA SER A 137 21.25 -0.31 19.18
C SER A 137 20.93 -1.56 18.36
N CYS A 138 21.53 -2.70 18.70
CA CYS A 138 21.19 -4.00 18.13
C CYS A 138 19.72 -4.36 18.36
N ALA A 139 19.26 -4.27 19.61
CA ALA A 139 17.88 -4.57 19.96
C ALA A 139 16.86 -3.76 19.12
N TRP A 140 17.04 -2.43 19.06
CA TRP A 140 16.13 -1.55 18.34
C TRP A 140 16.20 -1.73 16.82
N THR A 141 17.40 -1.82 16.26
CA THR A 141 17.57 -1.98 14.81
C THR A 141 16.99 -3.31 14.32
N GLY A 142 17.29 -4.41 15.03
CA GLY A 142 16.72 -5.72 14.71
C GLY A 142 15.20 -5.78 14.88
N ALA A 143 14.69 -5.26 16.01
CA ALA A 143 13.24 -5.24 16.27
C ALA A 143 12.48 -4.41 15.23
N LEU A 144 12.94 -3.20 14.90
CA LEU A 144 12.26 -2.32 13.94
C LEU A 144 12.30 -2.87 12.52
N LEU A 145 13.43 -3.46 12.12
CA LEU A 145 13.58 -4.07 10.79
C LEU A 145 12.61 -5.24 10.61
N LEU A 146 12.61 -6.18 11.56
CA LEU A 146 11.82 -7.40 11.48
C LEU A 146 10.32 -7.13 11.72
N LEU A 147 9.98 -6.20 12.64
CA LEU A 147 8.60 -5.73 12.82
C LEU A 147 8.08 -5.09 11.54
N GLY A 148 8.88 -4.21 10.92
CA GLY A 148 8.50 -3.55 9.68
C GLY A 148 8.26 -4.56 8.54
N GLY A 149 9.10 -5.60 8.44
CA GLY A 149 8.91 -6.72 7.53
C GLY A 149 7.58 -7.46 7.76
N TRP A 150 7.32 -7.85 9.01
CA TRP A 150 6.06 -8.48 9.41
C TRP A 150 4.83 -7.63 9.06
N VAL A 151 4.84 -6.35 9.45
CA VAL A 151 3.75 -5.41 9.16
C VAL A 151 3.51 -5.31 7.65
N CYS A 152 4.57 -5.16 6.85
CA CYS A 152 4.43 -5.05 5.40
C CYS A 152 3.80 -6.31 4.78
N VAL A 153 4.17 -7.50 5.24
CA VAL A 153 3.66 -8.77 4.71
C VAL A 153 2.22 -9.03 5.19
N THR A 154 1.92 -8.83 6.46
CA THR A 154 0.56 -9.01 6.99
C THR A 154 -0.42 -8.04 6.32
N PHE A 155 -0.07 -6.75 6.20
CA PHE A 155 -0.95 -5.79 5.50
C PHE A 155 -1.00 -6.00 3.99
N SER A 156 0.02 -6.61 3.37
CA SER A 156 -0.03 -7.08 1.98
C SER A 156 -1.11 -8.14 1.82
N PHE A 157 -1.07 -9.17 2.67
CA PHE A 157 -2.07 -10.24 2.69
C PHE A 157 -3.49 -9.69 2.91
N ILE A 158 -3.68 -8.84 3.92
CA ILE A 158 -5.00 -8.23 4.21
C ILE A 158 -5.50 -7.41 3.03
N ARG A 159 -4.64 -6.64 2.37
CA ARG A 159 -5.02 -5.86 1.19
C ARG A 159 -5.40 -6.77 0.03
N THR A 160 -4.62 -7.80 -0.25
CA THR A 160 -4.94 -8.72 -1.36
C THR A 160 -6.22 -9.49 -1.07
N LEU A 161 -6.46 -9.93 0.17
CA LEU A 161 -7.71 -10.53 0.59
C LEU A 161 -8.89 -9.57 0.41
N ALA A 162 -8.75 -8.31 0.85
CA ALA A 162 -9.75 -7.27 0.64
C ALA A 162 -10.08 -7.08 -0.85
N PHE A 163 -9.07 -7.03 -1.70
CA PHE A 163 -9.23 -6.90 -3.15
C PHE A 163 -9.92 -8.14 -3.76
N HIS A 164 -9.51 -9.35 -3.35
CA HIS A 164 -10.12 -10.60 -3.79
C HIS A 164 -11.61 -10.67 -3.41
N LEU A 165 -11.95 -10.33 -2.17
CA LEU A 165 -13.34 -10.31 -1.69
C LEU A 165 -14.20 -9.27 -2.42
N GLN A 166 -13.65 -8.10 -2.74
CA GLN A 166 -14.37 -7.05 -3.48
C GLN A 166 -14.61 -7.42 -4.95
N VAL A 167 -13.64 -8.09 -5.60
CA VAL A 167 -13.67 -8.37 -7.04
C VAL A 167 -14.33 -9.71 -7.32
N CYS A 168 -13.86 -10.79 -6.70
CA CYS A 168 -14.33 -12.15 -6.99
C CYS A 168 -15.63 -12.49 -6.24
N TRP A 169 -15.79 -11.98 -5.02
CA TRP A 169 -16.95 -12.31 -4.17
C TRP A 169 -17.94 -11.14 -4.05
N GLU A 170 -17.63 -10.01 -4.67
CA GLU A 170 -18.49 -8.83 -4.73
C GLU A 170 -18.88 -8.23 -3.36
N ILE A 171 -18.15 -8.54 -2.28
CA ILE A 171 -18.46 -8.10 -0.92
C ILE A 171 -18.04 -6.65 -0.72
N MET A 172 -18.95 -5.83 -0.19
CA MET A 172 -18.63 -4.47 0.27
C MET A 172 -18.01 -4.53 1.66
N LEU A 173 -16.77 -4.04 1.78
CA LEU A 173 -16.04 -4.04 3.05
C LEU A 173 -16.55 -2.89 3.93
N GLY A 174 -17.20 -3.25 5.05
CA GLY A 174 -17.71 -2.30 6.03
C GLY A 174 -16.77 -2.07 7.24
N PRO A 175 -17.24 -1.34 8.27
CA PRO A 175 -16.46 -1.03 9.46
C PRO A 175 -15.96 -2.25 10.24
N LYS A 176 -16.71 -3.36 10.23
CA LYS A 176 -16.31 -4.62 10.88
C LYS A 176 -15.00 -5.14 10.28
N PHE A 177 -14.90 -5.19 8.95
CA PHE A 177 -13.68 -5.60 8.26
C PHE A 177 -12.52 -4.66 8.57
N MET A 178 -12.77 -3.35 8.65
CA MET A 178 -11.73 -2.36 9.01
C MET A 178 -11.11 -2.65 10.38
N TRP A 179 -11.92 -2.83 11.43
CA TRP A 179 -11.41 -3.13 12.77
C TRP A 179 -10.73 -4.49 12.84
N THR A 180 -11.28 -5.52 12.21
CA THR A 180 -10.64 -6.84 12.12
C THR A 180 -9.29 -6.75 11.42
N ALA A 181 -9.20 -6.01 10.31
CA ALA A 181 -7.96 -5.80 9.58
C ALA A 181 -6.91 -5.03 10.42
N LEU A 182 -7.31 -4.07 11.24
CA LEU A 182 -6.38 -3.36 12.13
C LEU A 182 -5.90 -4.25 13.27
N ILE A 183 -6.81 -4.97 13.93
CA ILE A 183 -6.48 -5.86 15.05
C ILE A 183 -5.54 -6.97 14.58
N LEU A 184 -5.88 -7.67 13.50
CA LEU A 184 -5.04 -8.74 12.96
C LEU A 184 -3.76 -8.19 12.31
N GLY A 185 -3.87 -7.06 11.61
CA GLY A 185 -2.76 -6.44 10.90
C GLY A 185 -1.63 -5.94 11.81
N TRP A 186 -1.94 -5.53 13.04
CA TRP A 186 -0.94 -5.18 14.05
C TRP A 186 -0.67 -6.30 15.05
N GLY A 187 -1.71 -7.09 15.39
CA GLY A 187 -1.61 -8.18 16.35
C GLY A 187 -0.69 -9.31 15.88
N ILE A 188 -0.81 -9.75 14.63
CA ILE A 188 0.05 -10.81 14.08
C ILE A 188 1.53 -10.38 14.08
N PRO A 189 1.92 -9.20 13.54
CA PRO A 189 3.28 -8.70 13.65
C PRO A 189 3.79 -8.53 15.08
N ALA A 190 2.95 -8.09 16.01
CA ALA A 190 3.36 -7.90 17.41
C ALA A 190 3.66 -9.25 18.09
N VAL A 191 2.82 -10.26 17.87
CA VAL A 191 3.05 -11.62 18.39
C VAL A 191 4.29 -12.23 17.74
N GLY A 192 4.42 -12.16 16.40
CA GLY A 192 5.58 -12.68 15.68
C GLY A 192 6.90 -12.00 16.10
N LEU A 193 6.88 -10.68 16.31
CA LEU A 193 8.03 -9.94 16.85
C LEU A 193 8.40 -10.43 18.25
N THR A 194 7.41 -10.64 19.12
CA THR A 194 7.64 -11.07 20.50
C THR A 194 8.22 -12.48 20.54
N GLU A 195 7.62 -13.40 19.79
CA GLU A 195 8.06 -14.79 19.68
C GLU A 195 9.50 -14.88 19.17
N MET A 196 9.81 -14.24 18.04
CA MET A 196 11.15 -14.31 17.47
C MET A 196 12.20 -13.63 18.36
N LEU A 197 11.86 -12.57 19.10
CA LEU A 197 12.82 -11.92 20.00
C LEU A 197 13.11 -12.77 21.25
N ILE A 198 12.12 -13.51 21.76
CA ILE A 198 12.29 -14.37 22.94
C ILE A 198 13.00 -15.67 22.58
N LEU A 199 12.60 -16.31 21.47
CA LEU A 199 13.07 -17.66 21.11
C LEU A 199 14.37 -17.65 20.31
N THR A 200 14.47 -16.76 19.30
CA THR A 200 15.61 -16.73 18.38
C THR A 200 16.59 -15.60 18.70
N GLY A 201 16.06 -14.40 18.89
CA GLY A 201 16.81 -13.17 19.12
C GLY A 201 17.48 -12.55 17.89
N VAL A 202 18.17 -11.42 18.11
CA VAL A 202 18.87 -10.65 17.06
C VAL A 202 20.31 -10.34 17.46
N SER A 203 21.21 -10.33 16.47
CA SER A 203 22.63 -10.02 16.64
C SER A 203 23.24 -9.36 15.39
N TYR A 204 24.45 -8.82 15.54
CA TYR A 204 25.22 -8.27 14.43
C TYR A 204 25.80 -9.39 13.57
N ARG A 205 25.38 -9.44 12.29
CA ARG A 205 25.82 -10.46 11.33
C ARG A 205 26.39 -9.89 10.04
N PHE A 206 25.76 -8.85 9.49
CA PHE A 206 26.03 -8.37 8.13
C PHE A 206 26.41 -6.89 8.07
N GLY A 207 26.91 -6.34 9.17
CA GLY A 207 27.30 -4.94 9.30
C GLY A 207 26.69 -4.32 10.54
N THR A 208 26.29 -3.06 10.43
CA THR A 208 25.91 -2.23 11.59
C THR A 208 24.42 -2.28 11.96
N VAL A 209 23.65 -3.14 11.30
CA VAL A 209 22.21 -3.39 11.59
C VAL A 209 22.07 -4.81 12.11
N CYS A 210 21.34 -4.98 13.21
CA CYS A 210 21.07 -6.33 13.72
C CYS A 210 20.00 -7.05 12.92
N HIS A 211 20.14 -8.36 12.84
CA HIS A 211 19.25 -9.24 12.11
C HIS A 211 18.93 -10.47 12.96
N ILE A 212 17.89 -11.22 12.60
CA ILE A 212 17.52 -12.46 13.29
C ILE A 212 18.70 -13.45 13.30
N ASN A 213 18.91 -14.07 14.47
CA ASN A 213 19.91 -15.12 14.68
C ASN A 213 19.61 -16.35 13.82
N VAL A 214 20.59 -17.22 13.57
CA VAL A 214 20.42 -18.41 12.70
C VAL A 214 19.55 -19.48 13.36
N HIS A 215 19.73 -19.69 14.67
CA HIS A 215 19.04 -20.72 15.43
C HIS A 215 17.52 -20.51 15.34
N ASP A 216 16.78 -21.49 14.81
CA ASP A 216 15.33 -21.44 14.60
C ASP A 216 14.75 -20.26 13.78
N SER A 217 15.61 -19.43 13.16
CA SER A 217 15.25 -18.27 12.33
C SER A 217 14.21 -18.59 11.26
N ASN A 218 14.34 -19.78 10.67
CA ASN A 218 13.45 -20.25 9.62
C ASN A 218 12.05 -20.53 10.17
N LYS A 219 11.93 -21.12 11.37
CA LYS A 219 10.63 -21.44 11.96
C LYS A 219 9.93 -20.20 12.51
N ASP A 220 10.69 -19.32 13.16
CA ASP A 220 10.12 -18.23 13.94
C ASP A 220 9.85 -16.97 13.08
N TYR A 221 10.54 -16.81 11.95
CA TYR A 221 10.40 -15.63 11.09
C TYR A 221 10.18 -15.97 9.62
N TRP A 222 11.13 -16.65 8.96
CA TRP A 222 11.10 -16.75 7.51
C TRP A 222 9.95 -17.61 6.98
N ALA A 223 9.69 -18.79 7.54
CA ALA A 223 8.60 -19.65 7.10
C ALA A 223 7.22 -19.00 7.29
N PRO A 224 6.89 -18.39 8.45
CA PRO A 224 5.65 -17.64 8.60
C PRO A 224 5.53 -16.48 7.60
N VAL A 225 6.57 -15.66 7.44
CA VAL A 225 6.57 -14.52 6.50
C VAL A 225 6.37 -14.99 5.06
N VAL A 226 7.06 -16.05 4.64
CA VAL A 226 6.89 -16.67 3.31
C VAL A 226 5.50 -17.28 3.15
N ALA A 227 4.92 -17.88 4.20
CA ALA A 227 3.57 -18.43 4.14
C ALA A 227 2.51 -17.35 3.89
N PHE A 228 2.56 -16.24 4.63
CA PHE A 228 1.68 -15.08 4.39
C PHE A 228 1.92 -14.47 3.00
N GLY A 229 3.18 -14.34 2.59
CA GLY A 229 3.54 -13.83 1.27
C GLY A 229 3.03 -14.72 0.13
N GLY A 230 3.17 -16.04 0.25
CA GLY A 230 2.68 -17.03 -0.70
C GLY A 230 1.16 -17.06 -0.79
N ALA A 231 0.46 -17.03 0.34
CA ALA A 231 -0.99 -16.93 0.38
C ALA A 231 -1.48 -15.63 -0.29
N SER A 232 -0.78 -14.51 -0.04
CA SER A 232 -1.07 -13.23 -0.71
C SER A 232 -0.87 -13.32 -2.23
N LEU A 233 0.24 -13.90 -2.70
CA LEU A 233 0.48 -14.07 -4.13
C LEU A 233 -0.55 -14.96 -4.81
N PHE A 234 -0.94 -16.07 -4.15
CA PHE A 234 -1.96 -16.96 -4.66
C PHE A 234 -3.30 -16.22 -4.87
N LEU A 235 -3.77 -15.49 -3.85
CA LEU A 235 -4.99 -14.69 -3.95
C LEU A 235 -4.88 -13.60 -5.01
N GLN A 236 -3.71 -12.96 -5.13
CA GLN A 236 -3.46 -11.93 -6.12
C GLN A 236 -3.55 -12.49 -7.54
N PHE A 237 -2.94 -13.65 -7.78
CA PHE A 237 -2.97 -14.34 -9.07
C PHE A 237 -4.38 -14.83 -9.41
N ALA A 238 -5.08 -15.46 -8.46
CA ALA A 238 -6.46 -15.89 -8.64
C ALA A 238 -7.38 -14.71 -9.02
N THR A 239 -7.21 -13.56 -8.34
CA THR A 239 -7.98 -12.35 -8.66
C THR A 239 -7.64 -11.81 -10.04
N LEU A 240 -6.37 -11.84 -10.44
CA LEU A 240 -5.94 -11.40 -11.78
C LEU A 240 -6.54 -12.29 -12.87
N VAL A 241 -6.47 -13.61 -12.71
CA VAL A 241 -7.07 -14.58 -13.64
C VAL A 241 -8.58 -14.35 -13.77
N TYR A 242 -9.27 -14.11 -12.66
CA TYR A 242 -10.69 -13.78 -12.68
C TYR A 242 -10.98 -12.46 -13.42
N CYS A 243 -10.17 -11.42 -13.19
CA CYS A 243 -10.29 -10.15 -13.92
C CYS A 243 -10.14 -10.35 -15.44
N ILE A 244 -9.16 -11.17 -15.86
CA ILE A 244 -8.93 -11.50 -17.27
C ILE A 244 -10.12 -12.28 -17.84
N TYR A 245 -10.61 -13.30 -17.11
CA TYR A 245 -11.79 -14.08 -17.53
C TYR A 245 -13.01 -13.19 -17.77
N VAL A 246 -13.35 -12.30 -16.83
CA VAL A 246 -14.50 -11.39 -16.96
C VAL A 246 -14.28 -10.40 -18.11
N TYR A 247 -13.05 -9.91 -18.29
CA TYR A 247 -12.72 -9.04 -19.41
C TYR A 247 -12.95 -9.73 -20.76
N VAL A 248 -12.41 -10.93 -20.94
CA VAL A 248 -12.58 -11.73 -22.17
C VAL A 248 -14.07 -12.00 -22.43
N LYS A 249 -14.82 -12.43 -21.40
CA LYS A 249 -16.27 -12.65 -21.51
C LYS A 249 -17.03 -11.37 -21.89
N SER A 250 -16.60 -10.21 -21.40
CA SER A 250 -17.24 -8.93 -21.73
C SER A 250 -17.05 -8.48 -23.19
N LEU A 251 -16.02 -8.99 -23.87
CA LEU A 251 -15.80 -8.78 -25.31
C LEU A 251 -16.72 -9.67 -26.15
N TYR A 252 -16.92 -10.93 -25.76
CA TYR A 252 -17.83 -11.84 -26.46
C TYR A 252 -19.32 -11.49 -26.28
N ASP A 253 -19.68 -10.77 -25.20
CA ASP A 253 -21.02 -10.18 -25.00
C ASP A 253 -21.36 -9.05 -26.02
N GLU A 254 -20.50 -8.80 -27.02
CA GLU A 254 -20.70 -7.79 -28.09
C GLU A 254 -21.54 -8.26 -29.28
N GLU A 255 -21.64 -9.57 -29.52
CA GLU A 255 -22.29 -10.09 -30.72
C GLU A 255 -23.81 -10.39 -30.57
N THR A 256 -24.40 -10.26 -29.38
CA THR A 256 -25.82 -10.59 -29.15
C THR A 256 -26.77 -9.38 -29.05
N SER A 257 -26.30 -8.16 -29.33
CA SER A 257 -27.16 -6.96 -29.31
C SER A 257 -27.50 -6.38 -30.68
N THR A 258 -27.74 -7.24 -31.66
CA THR A 258 -28.46 -6.86 -32.89
C THR A 258 -29.67 -7.76 -33.07
N THR A 259 -30.83 -7.15 -33.27
CA THR A 259 -32.11 -7.75 -33.70
C THR A 259 -32.97 -8.44 -32.64
N SER A 260 -33.60 -7.68 -31.74
CA SER A 260 -35.04 -7.91 -31.48
C SER A 260 -35.72 -6.65 -30.94
N SER A 261 -36.61 -6.11 -31.76
CA SER A 261 -37.59 -5.07 -31.45
C SER A 261 -38.78 -5.68 -30.69
N GLY A 262 -38.52 -6.37 -29.59
CA GLY A 262 -39.56 -6.90 -28.69
C GLY A 262 -39.61 -6.08 -27.40
N LEU A 263 -40.80 -5.66 -26.98
CA LEU A 263 -41.01 -4.98 -25.70
C LEU A 263 -40.37 -5.78 -24.55
N PRO A 264 -39.78 -5.11 -23.55
CA PRO A 264 -39.13 -5.80 -22.44
C PRO A 264 -40.19 -6.54 -21.61
N SER A 265 -40.24 -7.86 -21.75
CA SER A 265 -41.03 -8.71 -20.87
C SER A 265 -40.39 -8.72 -19.48
N TYR A 266 -41.14 -8.18 -18.52
CA TYR A 266 -40.76 -8.08 -17.12
C TYR A 266 -40.83 -9.47 -16.47
N SER A 267 -39.85 -10.34 -16.74
CA SER A 267 -39.68 -11.58 -15.96
C SER A 267 -38.81 -11.25 -14.75
N ALA A 268 -39.40 -11.35 -13.55
CA ALA A 268 -38.68 -11.36 -12.29
C ALA A 268 -37.81 -12.62 -12.23
N SER A 269 -36.61 -12.57 -12.78
CA SER A 269 -35.59 -13.61 -12.65
C SER A 269 -34.35 -13.01 -12.00
N VAL A 270 -33.72 -13.81 -11.15
CA VAL A 270 -32.47 -13.51 -10.43
C VAL A 270 -31.53 -12.80 -11.40
N ARG A 271 -31.29 -11.51 -11.15
CA ARG A 271 -30.61 -10.60 -12.07
C ARG A 271 -29.18 -11.11 -12.30
N THR A 272 -29.00 -11.94 -13.33
CA THR A 272 -27.67 -12.34 -13.79
C THR A 272 -27.01 -11.07 -14.30
N VAL A 273 -26.08 -10.55 -13.51
CA VAL A 273 -25.32 -9.35 -13.88
C VAL A 273 -24.62 -9.65 -15.20
N THR A 274 -24.92 -8.88 -16.25
CA THR A 274 -24.29 -9.05 -17.56
C THR A 274 -22.78 -8.86 -17.42
N ALA A 275 -21.95 -9.61 -18.18
CA ALA A 275 -20.50 -9.60 -17.99
C ALA A 275 -19.90 -8.18 -18.18
N ARG A 276 -20.57 -7.35 -18.99
CA ARG A 276 -20.28 -5.91 -19.14
C ARG A 276 -20.51 -5.08 -17.88
N GLN A 277 -21.59 -5.33 -17.13
CA GLN A 277 -21.85 -4.65 -15.87
C GLN A 277 -20.80 -5.04 -14.81
N ALA A 278 -20.44 -6.33 -14.76
CA ALA A 278 -19.35 -6.82 -13.92
C ALA A 278 -18.01 -6.18 -14.30
N TYR A 279 -17.65 -6.14 -15.59
CA TYR A 279 -16.41 -5.51 -16.07
C TYR A 279 -16.32 -4.02 -15.73
N ARG A 280 -17.40 -3.24 -15.92
CA ARG A 280 -17.41 -1.81 -15.57
C ARG A 280 -17.17 -1.58 -14.07
N ARG A 281 -17.72 -2.43 -13.22
CA ARG A 281 -17.47 -2.40 -11.76
C ARG A 281 -16.02 -2.75 -11.45
N ILE A 282 -15.53 -3.87 -11.97
CA ILE A 282 -14.15 -4.34 -11.76
C ILE A 282 -13.16 -3.26 -12.20
N ARG A 283 -13.37 -2.63 -13.36
CA ARG A 283 -12.54 -1.53 -13.85
C ARG A 283 -12.47 -0.36 -12.85
N ARG A 284 -13.58 0.02 -12.22
CA ARG A 284 -13.59 1.08 -11.20
C ARG A 284 -12.80 0.67 -9.95
N VAL A 285 -13.01 -0.56 -9.46
CA VAL A 285 -12.29 -1.07 -8.28
C VAL A 285 -10.78 -1.14 -8.55
N LEU A 286 -10.39 -1.67 -9.72
CA LEU A 286 -9.00 -1.75 -10.15
C LEU A 286 -8.38 -0.35 -10.29
N GLN A 287 -9.08 0.62 -10.91
CA GLN A 287 -8.61 2.00 -10.99
C GLN A 287 -8.38 2.66 -9.62
N LEU A 288 -9.13 2.28 -8.60
CA LEU A 288 -8.95 2.80 -7.25
C LEU A 288 -7.80 2.11 -6.51
N GLN A 289 -7.60 0.81 -6.74
CA GLN A 289 -6.69 -0.05 -5.97
C GLN A 289 -5.36 -0.38 -6.68
N TRP A 290 -5.18 -0.08 -7.97
CA TRP A 290 -4.01 -0.54 -8.75
C TRP A 290 -2.68 -0.12 -8.13
N ARG A 291 -2.61 1.10 -7.56
CA ARG A 291 -1.42 1.59 -6.85
C ARG A 291 -1.08 0.71 -5.66
N GLY A 292 -2.11 0.32 -4.90
CA GLY A 292 -1.97 -0.56 -3.76
C GLY A 292 -1.56 -1.98 -4.17
N VAL A 293 -2.14 -2.49 -5.26
CA VAL A 293 -1.78 -3.80 -5.84
C VAL A 293 -0.34 -3.81 -6.35
N ALA A 294 0.07 -2.77 -7.07
CA ALA A 294 1.44 -2.64 -7.58
C ALA A 294 2.47 -2.64 -6.43
N LEU A 295 2.18 -1.90 -5.35
CA LEU A 295 3.08 -1.87 -4.19
C LEU A 295 3.17 -3.24 -3.53
N VAL A 296 2.04 -3.95 -3.36
CA VAL A 296 2.03 -5.31 -2.81
C VAL A 296 2.87 -6.26 -3.66
N LEU A 297 2.77 -6.20 -4.99
CA LEU A 297 3.58 -7.04 -5.88
C LEU A 297 5.09 -6.75 -5.76
N VAL A 298 5.48 -5.48 -5.63
CA VAL A 298 6.88 -5.09 -5.39
C VAL A 298 7.38 -5.68 -4.07
N ILE A 299 6.60 -5.53 -3.00
CA ILE A 299 6.96 -6.01 -1.67
C ILE A 299 7.05 -7.53 -1.62
N LEU A 300 6.08 -8.25 -2.20
CA LEU A 300 6.10 -9.71 -2.21
C LEU A 300 7.26 -10.28 -3.02
N THR A 301 7.60 -9.65 -4.15
CA THR A 301 8.81 -10.00 -4.92
C THR A 301 10.06 -9.82 -4.06
N ASN A 302 10.18 -8.69 -3.36
CA ASN A 302 11.30 -8.42 -2.46
C ASN A 302 11.37 -9.45 -1.32
N VAL A 303 10.26 -9.75 -0.67
CA VAL A 303 10.17 -10.71 0.45
C VAL A 303 10.61 -12.11 0.01
N ILE A 304 10.16 -12.59 -1.16
CA ILE A 304 10.60 -13.88 -1.71
C ILE A 304 12.10 -13.86 -1.97
N PHE A 305 12.59 -12.80 -2.62
CA PHE A 305 14.01 -12.67 -2.90
C PHE A 305 14.84 -12.70 -1.62
N PHE A 306 14.46 -11.93 -0.60
CA PHE A 306 15.14 -11.90 0.69
C PHE A 306 15.08 -13.25 1.38
N ALA A 307 13.91 -13.88 1.46
CA ALA A 307 13.76 -15.19 2.09
C ALA A 307 14.66 -16.24 1.43
N VAL A 308 14.70 -16.30 0.09
CA VAL A 308 15.57 -17.24 -0.63
C VAL A 308 17.04 -16.96 -0.33
N VAL A 309 17.47 -15.70 -0.35
CA VAL A 309 18.88 -15.34 -0.10
C VAL A 309 19.29 -15.65 1.34
N PHE A 310 18.50 -15.22 2.34
CA PHE A 310 18.84 -15.40 3.75
C PHE A 310 18.71 -16.86 4.19
N ILE A 311 17.69 -17.61 3.76
CA ILE A 311 17.58 -19.05 4.08
C ILE A 311 18.76 -19.81 3.48
N LYS A 312 19.13 -19.55 2.22
CA LYS A 312 20.30 -20.20 1.62
C LYS A 312 21.57 -19.85 2.37
N MET A 313 21.78 -18.58 2.69
CA MET A 313 22.95 -18.12 3.42
C MET A 313 23.03 -18.78 4.81
N ASP A 314 21.94 -18.80 5.57
CA ASP A 314 21.88 -19.44 6.88
C ASP A 314 22.20 -20.94 6.78
N ASN A 315 21.64 -21.63 5.77
CA ASN A 315 21.92 -23.05 5.52
C ASN A 315 23.39 -23.33 5.18
N HIS A 316 24.08 -22.41 4.47
CA HIS A 316 25.51 -22.56 4.15
C HIS A 316 26.42 -22.20 5.34
N LEU A 317 26.00 -21.27 6.19
CA LEU A 317 26.78 -20.81 7.35
C LEU A 317 26.57 -21.66 8.61
N THR A 318 25.59 -22.55 8.62
CA THR A 318 25.38 -23.47 9.75
C THR A 318 26.56 -24.43 9.83
N SER A 319 27.17 -24.59 11.02
CA SER A 319 28.30 -25.50 11.23
C SER A 319 27.82 -26.96 11.16
N THR A 320 27.71 -27.48 9.94
CA THR A 320 27.45 -28.88 9.66
C THR A 320 28.69 -29.50 9.05
N VAL A 321 28.90 -30.80 9.25
CA VAL A 321 30.05 -31.53 8.67
C VAL A 321 30.15 -31.33 7.15
N ALA A 322 29.02 -31.21 6.45
CA ALA A 322 28.99 -30.95 5.01
C ALA A 322 29.47 -29.54 4.65
N ASN A 323 28.99 -28.52 5.36
CA ASN A 323 29.41 -27.13 5.15
C ASN A 323 30.87 -26.91 5.54
N MET A 324 31.35 -27.58 6.59
CA MET A 324 32.75 -27.49 7.00
C MET A 324 33.70 -28.10 5.96
N LYS A 325 33.29 -29.19 5.30
CA LYS A 325 34.03 -29.73 4.14
C LYS A 325 34.08 -28.73 2.98
N LEU A 326 32.98 -28.02 2.73
CA LEU A 326 32.92 -26.98 1.71
C LEU A 326 33.78 -25.76 2.09
N ALA A 327 33.86 -25.42 3.38
CA ALA A 327 34.64 -24.30 3.90
C ALA A 327 36.13 -24.59 4.04
N THR A 328 36.53 -25.87 4.03
CA THR A 328 37.92 -26.29 4.25
C THR A 328 38.92 -25.59 3.33
N PRO A 329 38.73 -25.50 2.00
CA PRO A 329 39.69 -24.84 1.10
C PRO A 329 39.90 -23.35 1.43
N TRP A 330 38.82 -22.67 1.83
CA TRP A 330 38.89 -21.27 2.25
C TRP A 330 39.64 -21.12 3.58
N LEU A 331 39.32 -21.96 4.57
CA LEU A 331 39.99 -21.95 5.87
C LEU A 331 41.48 -22.30 5.74
N THR A 332 41.86 -23.27 4.90
CA THR A 332 43.26 -23.62 4.65
C THR A 332 44.01 -22.48 3.97
N CYS A 333 43.39 -21.81 2.99
CA CYS A 333 43.98 -20.64 2.37
C CYS A 333 44.24 -19.51 3.40
N LEU A 334 43.33 -19.30 4.35
CA LEU A 334 43.53 -18.31 5.40
C LEU A 334 44.73 -18.65 6.30
N VAL A 335 44.94 -19.92 6.62
CA VAL A 335 46.13 -20.37 7.37
C VAL A 335 47.41 -20.15 6.57
N GLU A 336 47.44 -20.61 5.31
CA GLU A 336 48.63 -20.52 4.45
C GLU A 336 49.05 -19.08 4.18
N THR A 337 48.07 -18.18 4.05
CA THR A 337 48.31 -16.76 3.76
C THR A 337 48.41 -15.89 5.01
N GLN A 338 48.40 -16.49 6.20
CA GLN A 338 48.42 -15.81 7.50
C GLN A 338 47.31 -14.75 7.64
N GLY A 339 46.12 -15.06 7.13
CA GLY A 339 44.93 -14.20 7.22
C GLY A 339 44.77 -13.20 6.07
N ASN A 340 45.36 -13.43 4.89
CA ASN A 340 45.17 -12.53 3.75
C ASN A 340 43.84 -12.80 3.02
N ILE A 341 42.79 -12.08 3.42
CA ILE A 341 41.42 -12.21 2.89
C ILE A 341 41.36 -12.06 1.36
N GLN A 342 42.18 -11.17 0.76
CA GLN A 342 42.10 -10.89 -0.67
C GLN A 342 42.58 -12.07 -1.52
N LYS A 343 43.58 -12.82 -1.04
CA LYS A 343 44.10 -14.01 -1.73
C LYS A 343 43.12 -15.18 -1.67
N CYS A 344 42.32 -15.26 -0.59
CA CYS A 344 41.38 -16.35 -0.35
C CYS A 344 39.94 -16.02 -0.78
N ALA A 345 39.73 -14.89 -1.47
CA ALA A 345 38.41 -14.43 -1.86
C ALA A 345 37.72 -15.39 -2.84
N SER A 346 38.46 -16.06 -3.74
CA SER A 346 37.90 -17.02 -4.69
C SER A 346 37.29 -18.23 -4.00
N GLU A 347 37.96 -18.75 -2.97
CA GLU A 347 37.48 -19.91 -2.20
C GLU A 347 36.26 -19.54 -1.33
N ALA A 348 36.17 -18.29 -0.90
CA ALA A 348 35.02 -17.80 -0.13
C ALA A 348 33.72 -17.79 -0.96
N GLU A 349 33.79 -17.56 -2.28
CA GLU A 349 32.62 -17.49 -3.17
C GLU A 349 31.80 -18.80 -3.22
N ALA A 350 32.40 -19.93 -2.87
CA ALA A 350 31.71 -21.21 -2.79
C ALA A 350 30.81 -21.35 -1.55
N ILE A 351 31.06 -20.55 -0.50
CA ILE A 351 30.44 -20.70 0.82
C ILE A 351 29.45 -19.57 1.07
N VAL A 352 29.82 -18.35 0.70
CA VAL A 352 29.01 -17.16 0.96
C VAL A 352 28.31 -16.65 -0.30
N PRO A 353 27.08 -16.11 -0.18
CA PRO A 353 26.40 -15.46 -1.30
C PRO A 353 27.28 -14.39 -1.94
N ASN A 354 27.21 -14.27 -3.27
CA ASN A 354 27.97 -13.25 -4.01
C ASN A 354 27.69 -11.85 -3.45
N LYS A 355 28.73 -11.00 -3.40
CA LYS A 355 28.68 -9.59 -3.01
C LYS A 355 27.57 -8.81 -3.73
N ALA A 356 27.35 -9.11 -5.01
CA ALA A 356 26.28 -8.49 -5.79
C ALA A 356 24.88 -8.80 -5.21
N THR A 357 24.67 -10.01 -4.72
CA THR A 357 23.40 -10.43 -4.09
C THR A 357 23.18 -9.70 -2.78
N LEU A 358 24.20 -9.58 -1.92
CA LEU A 358 24.08 -8.81 -0.68
C LEU A 358 23.82 -7.32 -0.93
N LEU A 359 24.52 -6.73 -1.89
CA LEU A 359 24.29 -5.35 -2.29
C LEU A 359 22.86 -5.16 -2.82
N ALA A 360 22.38 -6.09 -3.64
CA ALA A 360 21.00 -6.06 -4.14
C ALA A 360 19.99 -6.13 -3.00
N VAL A 361 20.19 -7.00 -2.00
CA VAL A 361 19.33 -7.07 -0.81
C VAL A 361 19.28 -5.74 -0.08
N LEU A 362 20.44 -5.15 0.22
CA LEU A 362 20.54 -3.88 0.95
C LEU A 362 19.88 -2.71 0.19
N ILE A 363 20.11 -2.61 -1.11
CA ILE A 363 19.49 -1.56 -1.95
C ILE A 363 17.98 -1.77 -2.07
N LEU A 364 17.53 -3.01 -2.31
CA LEU A 364 16.10 -3.30 -2.43
C LEU A 364 15.36 -2.99 -1.13
N LEU A 365 15.97 -3.28 0.03
CA LEU A 365 15.39 -2.98 1.34
C LEU A 365 15.29 -1.47 1.59
N ALA A 366 16.35 -0.72 1.29
CA ALA A 366 16.38 0.75 1.46
C ALA A 366 15.55 1.52 0.41
N THR A 367 15.21 0.89 -0.73
CA THR A 367 14.37 1.52 -1.77
C THR A 367 12.88 1.20 -1.62
N VAL A 368 12.49 0.43 -0.60
CA VAL A 368 11.08 0.16 -0.29
C VAL A 368 10.32 1.47 -0.01
N GLY A 369 10.88 2.38 0.78
CA GLY A 369 10.29 3.70 1.04
C GLY A 369 10.09 4.54 -0.22
N PHE A 370 11.03 4.45 -1.17
CA PHE A 370 10.91 5.12 -2.47
C PHE A 370 9.70 4.62 -3.25
N TRP A 371 9.51 3.30 -3.39
CA TRP A 371 8.36 2.73 -4.11
C TRP A 371 7.03 3.06 -3.42
N ASN A 372 7.00 3.07 -2.09
CA ASN A 372 5.83 3.51 -1.33
C ASN A 372 5.47 4.97 -1.65
N PHE A 373 6.47 5.87 -1.68
CA PHE A 373 6.24 7.25 -2.10
C PHE A 373 5.71 7.35 -3.52
N VAL A 374 6.39 6.74 -4.50
CA VAL A 374 6.01 6.82 -5.91
C VAL A 374 4.59 6.31 -6.16
N LEU A 375 4.20 5.22 -5.50
CA LEU A 375 2.89 4.60 -5.73
C LEU A 375 1.76 5.29 -4.96
N TYR A 376 2.00 5.83 -3.76
CA TYR A 376 0.96 6.49 -2.96
C TYR A 376 0.90 8.01 -3.11
N ALA A 377 1.99 8.67 -3.49
CA ALA A 377 1.99 10.09 -3.78
C ALA A 377 1.10 10.35 -5.01
N ARG A 378 -0.03 11.01 -4.78
CA ARG A 378 -0.94 11.44 -5.84
C ARG A 378 -0.69 12.91 -6.15
N PRO A 379 -0.76 13.35 -7.42
CA PRO A 379 -0.71 14.77 -7.76
C PRO A 379 -1.70 15.64 -6.97
N SER A 380 -2.86 15.07 -6.61
CA SER A 380 -3.88 15.71 -5.77
C SER A 380 -3.37 16.08 -4.36
N ILE A 381 -2.42 15.33 -3.79
CA ILE A 381 -1.83 15.66 -2.49
C ILE A 381 -1.05 16.97 -2.57
N PHE A 382 -0.26 17.15 -3.62
CA PHE A 382 0.50 18.39 -3.84
C PHE A 382 -0.41 19.58 -4.10
N ALA A 383 -1.49 19.40 -4.87
CA ALA A 383 -2.53 20.42 -5.05
C ALA A 383 -3.20 20.80 -3.71
N GLY A 384 -3.47 19.80 -2.85
CA GLY A 384 -4.00 20.02 -1.51
C GLY A 384 -3.07 20.82 -0.61
N TRP A 385 -1.76 20.55 -0.65
CA TRP A 385 -0.77 21.37 0.05
C TRP A 385 -0.70 22.80 -0.50
N ALA A 386 -0.75 22.97 -1.83
CA ALA A 386 -0.75 24.30 -2.45
C ALA A 386 -2.00 25.12 -2.05
N GLU A 387 -3.18 24.50 -2.02
CA GLU A 387 -4.42 25.13 -1.52
C GLU A 387 -4.31 25.47 -0.02
N PHE A 388 -3.79 24.54 0.78
CA PHE A 388 -3.61 24.74 2.22
C PHE A 388 -2.71 25.95 2.52
N PHE A 389 -1.57 26.08 1.84
CA PHE A 389 -0.68 27.22 2.02
C PHE A 389 -1.27 28.51 1.44
N ARG A 390 -1.95 28.46 0.29
CA ARG A 390 -2.63 29.65 -0.28
C ARG A 390 -3.72 30.19 0.64
N ALA A 391 -4.52 29.32 1.25
CA ALA A 391 -5.57 29.71 2.19
C ALA A 391 -5.02 30.30 3.50
N ARG A 392 -3.75 30.05 3.83
CA ARG A 392 -3.07 30.65 5.00
C ARG A 392 -2.41 31.99 4.68
N VAL A 393 -1.99 32.19 3.42
CA VAL A 393 -1.33 33.42 2.96
C VAL A 393 -2.34 34.46 2.46
N THR A 394 -3.48 34.02 1.90
CA THR A 394 -4.51 34.92 1.38
C THR A 394 -5.69 34.93 2.34
N PRO A 395 -6.11 36.09 2.89
CA PRO A 395 -7.35 36.20 3.64
C PRO A 395 -8.51 35.71 2.76
N PRO A 396 -9.50 35.00 3.32
CA PRO A 396 -10.67 34.60 2.53
C PRO A 396 -11.39 35.87 2.07
N HIS A 397 -11.30 36.18 0.76
CA HIS A 397 -12.30 37.00 0.11
C HIS A 397 -13.56 36.15 0.03
N GLU A 398 -14.34 36.17 1.10
CA GLU A 398 -15.67 35.60 1.10
C GLU A 398 -16.47 36.38 0.03
N PHE A 399 -16.73 35.72 -1.10
CA PHE A 399 -17.74 36.18 -2.04
C PHE A 399 -19.09 35.98 -1.37
N VAL A 400 -19.42 36.88 -0.45
CA VAL A 400 -20.80 37.11 -0.03
C VAL A 400 -21.51 37.54 -1.31
N SER A 401 -22.32 36.64 -1.89
CA SER A 401 -23.22 37.06 -2.96
C SER A 401 -24.01 38.26 -2.46
N VAL A 402 -24.08 39.32 -3.25
CA VAL A 402 -24.77 40.57 -2.90
C VAL A 402 -26.23 40.30 -2.47
N ASP A 403 -26.80 39.17 -2.87
CA ASP A 403 -28.12 38.67 -2.44
C ASP A 403 -28.22 38.37 -0.94
N ALA A 404 -27.13 38.03 -0.25
CA ALA A 404 -27.15 37.80 1.20
C ALA A 404 -27.31 39.08 2.03
N ARG A 405 -27.12 40.27 1.43
CA ARG A 405 -27.32 41.57 2.12
C ARG A 405 -28.70 42.17 1.86
N ARG A 406 -29.50 41.62 0.95
CA ARG A 406 -30.80 42.17 0.59
C ARG A 406 -31.92 41.37 1.25
N THR A 407 -32.24 41.77 2.49
CA THR A 407 -33.42 41.40 3.28
C THR A 407 -33.61 39.90 3.59
N PRO A 408 -33.72 39.50 4.87
CA PRO A 408 -34.03 38.11 5.20
C PRO A 408 -35.44 37.78 4.73
N ASP A 409 -35.58 36.81 3.82
CA ASP A 409 -36.89 36.23 3.48
C ASP A 409 -37.37 35.43 4.70
N PRO A 410 -38.45 35.85 5.39
CA PRO A 410 -38.94 35.19 6.60
C PRO A 410 -39.32 33.72 6.41
N ARG A 411 -39.43 33.25 5.15
CA ARG A 411 -39.67 31.84 4.81
C ARG A 411 -38.52 30.89 5.13
N ALA A 412 -37.29 31.40 5.31
CA ALA A 412 -36.14 30.54 5.63
C ALA A 412 -36.13 30.04 7.08
N TYR A 413 -36.90 30.65 7.98
CA TYR A 413 -36.96 30.26 9.40
C TYR A 413 -38.04 29.21 9.71
N GLU A 414 -38.98 28.96 8.79
CA GLU A 414 -40.08 27.99 8.99
C GLU A 414 -39.71 26.53 8.72
N MET A 415 -38.48 26.24 8.27
CA MET A 415 -38.04 24.90 7.89
C MET A 415 -37.20 24.16 8.97
N ILE A 416 -37.02 24.73 10.17
CA ILE A 416 -36.21 24.12 11.25
C ILE A 416 -37.03 23.65 12.47
N SER A 417 -38.32 23.98 12.60
CA SER A 417 -39.15 23.54 13.74
C SER A 417 -40.08 22.36 13.40
N GLY A 418 -39.50 21.19 13.19
CA GLY A 418 -40.23 19.92 13.19
C GLY A 418 -40.26 19.27 14.57
N SER A 419 -41.16 19.68 15.47
CA SER A 419 -41.55 18.84 16.62
C SER A 419 -42.88 19.30 17.24
N SER A 420 -43.96 18.65 16.80
CA SER A 420 -45.26 18.38 17.47
C SER A 420 -46.44 18.59 16.51
N LEU A 421 -47.08 17.49 16.10
CA LEU A 421 -48.41 17.51 15.47
C LEU A 421 -49.48 17.54 16.57
N PRO A 422 -50.55 18.35 16.41
CA PRO A 422 -51.87 17.75 16.20
C PRO A 422 -52.65 18.44 15.05
N PRO A 423 -53.79 17.88 14.62
CA PRO A 423 -54.21 17.87 13.21
C PRO A 423 -54.99 19.13 12.86
N TYR A 424 -54.87 19.66 11.64
CA TYR A 424 -56.01 20.07 10.81
C TYR A 424 -55.59 20.73 9.47
N LYS A 425 -56.38 20.37 8.44
CA LYS A 425 -56.65 21.02 7.14
C LYS A 425 -55.56 20.99 6.05
N THR A 426 -55.89 20.23 5.00
CA THR A 426 -55.36 20.35 3.64
C THR A 426 -55.46 21.80 3.13
N PRO A 427 -54.40 22.40 2.55
CA PRO A 427 -54.51 23.70 1.89
C PRO A 427 -55.17 23.55 0.52
N GLU A 428 -56.09 24.46 0.20
CA GLU A 428 -56.74 24.58 -1.11
C GLU A 428 -55.72 24.92 -2.22
N PRO A 429 -55.94 24.44 -3.46
CA PRO A 429 -55.07 24.75 -4.58
C PRO A 429 -55.25 26.21 -5.02
N VAL A 430 -54.19 27.01 -4.89
CA VAL A 430 -54.11 28.34 -5.48
C VAL A 430 -54.01 28.23 -7.00
N VAL A 431 -55.12 28.49 -7.68
CA VAL A 431 -55.16 28.69 -9.13
C VAL A 431 -54.66 30.11 -9.43
N ARG A 432 -53.50 30.24 -10.10
CA ARG A 432 -53.09 31.50 -10.73
C ARG A 432 -53.13 31.34 -12.25
N SER A 433 -54.09 32.02 -12.88
CA SER A 433 -54.20 32.18 -14.33
C SER A 433 -53.07 33.08 -14.85
N PRO A 434 -52.41 32.77 -15.98
CA PRO A 434 -51.40 33.65 -16.56
C PRO A 434 -52.09 34.77 -17.37
N SER A 435 -51.94 36.03 -16.95
CA SER A 435 -52.36 37.18 -17.77
C SER A 435 -51.34 37.47 -18.87
N PRO A 436 -51.79 37.69 -20.13
CA PRO A 436 -50.93 37.96 -21.26
C PRO A 436 -50.65 39.47 -21.35
N ALA A 437 -49.59 39.94 -20.70
CA ALA A 437 -49.13 41.32 -20.86
C ALA A 437 -47.64 41.45 -20.56
N ARG A 438 -46.79 40.86 -21.43
CA ARG A 438 -45.39 41.27 -21.65
C ARG A 438 -44.80 40.56 -22.87
N THR A 439 -45.40 40.78 -24.02
CA THR A 439 -44.78 40.51 -25.32
C THR A 439 -44.79 41.80 -26.13
N MET A 440 -43.94 42.74 -25.74
CA MET A 440 -43.49 43.81 -26.63
C MET A 440 -42.03 44.10 -26.32
N GLY A 441 -41.18 43.92 -27.33
CA GLY A 441 -39.84 44.51 -27.37
C GLY A 441 -38.70 43.67 -26.79
N ALA A 442 -38.36 42.56 -27.43
CA ALA A 442 -36.98 42.05 -27.43
C ALA A 442 -36.60 41.72 -28.87
N ARG A 443 -36.02 42.71 -29.57
CA ARG A 443 -35.40 42.53 -30.87
C ARG A 443 -34.17 41.64 -30.72
N SER A 444 -34.02 40.67 -31.61
CA SER A 444 -32.84 39.81 -31.75
C SER A 444 -31.60 40.67 -32.06
N PRO A 445 -30.42 40.44 -31.45
CA PRO A 445 -29.20 41.12 -31.88
C PRO A 445 -28.71 40.55 -33.21
N GLU A 446 -28.47 41.46 -34.13
CA GLU A 446 -27.86 41.26 -35.43
C GLU A 446 -26.36 40.97 -35.27
N ALA A 447 -25.82 40.13 -36.15
CA ALA A 447 -24.44 39.67 -36.12
C ALA A 447 -23.48 40.77 -36.60
N THR A 448 -22.63 41.30 -35.72
CA THR A 448 -21.29 41.82 -36.09
C THR A 448 -20.43 42.12 -34.85
N GLY A 449 -19.31 41.39 -34.73
CA GLY A 449 -18.11 41.84 -34.00
C GLY A 449 -18.01 41.56 -32.50
N GLY A 450 -17.06 40.69 -32.12
CA GLY A 450 -16.28 40.84 -30.87
C GLY A 450 -16.68 40.00 -29.65
N GLN A 451 -15.86 38.97 -29.38
CA GLN A 451 -15.43 38.46 -28.05
C GLN A 451 -16.46 38.05 -26.98
N HIS A 452 -16.47 36.72 -26.73
CA HIS A 452 -16.62 35.99 -25.46
C HIS A 452 -17.58 36.52 -24.38
N TYR A 453 -18.66 35.77 -24.09
CA TYR A 453 -18.97 35.12 -22.79
C TYR A 453 -20.26 34.30 -22.91
N GLY A 454 -20.32 33.11 -22.28
CA GLY A 454 -21.56 32.35 -22.06
C GLY A 454 -21.78 31.14 -22.97
N ARG A 455 -21.18 30.00 -22.62
CA ARG A 455 -21.54 28.70 -23.19
C ARG A 455 -22.95 28.36 -22.70
N GLU A 456 -23.96 28.50 -23.57
CA GLU A 456 -25.31 28.01 -23.29
C GLU A 456 -25.22 26.54 -22.84
N ALA A 457 -25.62 26.27 -21.60
CA ALA A 457 -25.70 24.92 -21.08
C ALA A 457 -26.86 24.22 -21.79
N ARG A 458 -26.56 23.52 -22.89
CA ARG A 458 -27.51 22.67 -23.59
C ARG A 458 -27.98 21.60 -22.61
N TYR A 459 -29.23 21.71 -22.15
CA TYR A 459 -29.85 20.75 -21.26
C TYR A 459 -29.88 19.37 -21.93
N VAL A 460 -29.06 18.44 -21.44
CA VAL A 460 -29.06 17.04 -21.90
C VAL A 460 -30.06 16.27 -21.04
N ARG A 461 -31.17 15.88 -21.66
CA ARG A 461 -32.26 15.14 -20.99
C ARG A 461 -31.79 13.77 -20.48
N PRO A 462 -32.15 13.37 -19.25
CA PRO A 462 -32.12 11.97 -18.83
C PRO A 462 -33.17 11.17 -19.61
N SER A 463 -32.85 9.94 -20.02
CA SER A 463 -33.71 9.09 -20.89
C SER A 463 -35.03 8.63 -20.26
N MET A 464 -35.37 9.09 -19.05
CA MET A 464 -36.53 8.61 -18.27
C MET A 464 -37.44 9.74 -17.76
N SER A 465 -37.35 10.95 -18.32
CA SER A 465 -38.26 12.06 -17.99
C SER A 465 -39.45 12.12 -18.97
N PHE A 466 -40.67 11.92 -18.48
CA PHE A 466 -41.91 11.93 -19.29
C PHE A 466 -42.73 13.22 -19.20
N SER A 467 -42.32 14.17 -18.35
CA SER A 467 -43.00 15.45 -18.17
C SER A 467 -42.18 16.57 -18.79
N SER A 468 -42.48 16.91 -20.06
CA SER A 468 -42.03 18.14 -20.68
C SER A 468 -43.17 18.80 -21.46
N PRO A 469 -43.31 20.14 -21.44
CA PRO A 469 -44.28 20.86 -22.26
C PRO A 469 -43.93 20.67 -23.75
N ARG A 470 -44.91 20.27 -24.57
CA ARG A 470 -44.73 20.24 -26.02
C ARG A 470 -44.80 21.68 -26.56
N PRO A 471 -43.88 22.10 -27.44
CA PRO A 471 -44.03 23.37 -28.15
C PRO A 471 -45.29 23.31 -29.02
N PRO A 472 -46.03 24.43 -29.20
CA PRO A 472 -47.19 24.46 -30.07
C PRO A 472 -46.75 24.11 -31.49
N SER A 473 -47.30 23.04 -32.04
CA SER A 473 -47.10 22.68 -33.44
C SER A 473 -47.76 23.76 -34.30
N ALA A 474 -46.94 24.64 -34.88
CA ALA A 474 -47.35 25.49 -35.99
C ALA A 474 -47.50 24.61 -37.24
N THR A 475 -48.67 24.01 -37.42
CA THR A 475 -49.09 23.45 -38.71
C THR A 475 -49.97 24.49 -39.40
N GLN A 476 -49.34 25.29 -40.27
CA GLN A 476 -50.02 25.99 -41.34
C GLN A 476 -50.53 24.95 -42.36
N GLY A 477 -51.84 24.97 -42.63
CA GLY A 477 -52.44 24.41 -43.84
C GLY A 477 -53.52 23.35 -43.63
N GLY A 478 -54.80 23.75 -43.65
CA GLY A 478 -55.97 22.86 -43.84
C GLY A 478 -57.12 23.08 -42.84
N PRO A 479 -58.40 23.06 -43.27
CA PRO A 479 -59.51 23.66 -42.54
C PRO A 479 -60.01 22.81 -41.35
N GLU A 480 -60.45 23.52 -40.31
CA GLU A 480 -61.39 23.13 -39.24
C GLU A 480 -61.41 21.65 -38.81
N ARG A 481 -60.64 21.32 -37.77
CA ARG A 481 -60.97 20.18 -36.91
C ARG A 481 -61.87 20.68 -35.79
N GLU A 482 -63.16 20.61 -36.03
CA GLU A 482 -64.21 20.67 -35.02
C GLU A 482 -63.94 19.58 -33.97
N TRP A 483 -63.95 19.97 -32.69
CA TRP A 483 -63.71 19.05 -31.59
C TRP A 483 -64.93 18.14 -31.41
N ASP A 484 -64.74 16.84 -31.60
CA ASP A 484 -65.80 15.83 -31.49
C ASP A 484 -66.04 15.42 -30.02
N PRO A 485 -67.21 15.76 -29.42
CA PRO A 485 -67.54 15.44 -28.04
C PRO A 485 -67.75 13.93 -27.79
N GLU A 486 -68.02 13.12 -28.82
CA GLU A 486 -68.19 11.66 -28.66
C GLU A 486 -66.87 10.95 -28.34
N SER A 487 -65.74 11.52 -28.77
CA SER A 487 -64.40 10.98 -28.50
C SER A 487 -63.97 11.03 -27.03
N THR A 488 -64.69 11.78 -26.19
CA THR A 488 -64.33 12.03 -24.77
C THR A 488 -65.41 11.62 -23.76
N PHE A 489 -66.48 10.93 -24.20
CA PHE A 489 -67.62 10.54 -23.35
C PHE A 489 -68.25 11.70 -22.54
N ALA A 490 -68.15 12.93 -23.06
CA ALA A 490 -68.72 14.12 -22.42
C ALA A 490 -70.20 14.30 -22.81
N LYS A 491 -71.06 14.73 -21.87
CA LYS A 491 -72.48 15.03 -22.16
C LYS A 491 -72.59 16.26 -23.07
N SER A 492 -73.29 16.14 -24.20
CA SER A 492 -73.57 17.27 -25.09
C SER A 492 -74.66 18.17 -24.50
N HIS A 493 -74.41 19.48 -24.46
CA HIS A 493 -75.43 20.48 -24.15
C HIS A 493 -76.13 20.89 -25.45
N SER A 494 -77.30 20.30 -25.73
CA SER A 494 -78.21 20.83 -26.74
C SER A 494 -78.98 22.01 -26.13
N GLN A 495 -78.75 23.22 -26.66
CA GLN A 495 -79.59 24.37 -26.35
C GLN A 495 -80.60 24.54 -27.48
N LYS A 496 -81.85 24.15 -27.21
CA LYS A 496 -83.03 24.56 -27.96
C LYS A 496 -83.19 26.08 -27.88
N GLY A 497 -83.43 26.72 -29.02
CA GLY A 497 -83.97 28.08 -29.11
C GLY A 497 -84.81 28.21 -30.37
N SER A 498 -86.13 28.10 -30.22
CA SER A 498 -87.12 28.69 -31.14
C SER A 498 -87.05 30.21 -31.01
N ILE A 499 -87.10 30.94 -32.13
CA ILE A 499 -88.32 31.46 -32.78
C ILE A 499 -88.00 31.62 -34.27
#